data_AF-A0A4U8V4X5-F1
#
_entry.id   AF-A0A4U8V4X5-F1
#
_cell.length_a   1.000
_cell.length_b   1.000
_cell.length_c   1.000
_cell.angle_alpha   90.00
_cell.angle_beta   90.00
_cell.angle_gamma   90.00
#
_symmetry.space_group_name_H-M   'P 1'
#
loop_
_entity.id
_entity.type
_entity.pdbx_description
1 polymer ?
#
loop_
_entity_poly.entity_id
_entity_poly.type
_entity_poly.pdbx_seq_one_letter_code
_entity_poly.pdbx_strand_id
1 'polypeptide(L)'
;MRHVMTRAVSWSVVAVLLGASGLALAHNCPNEMKAIDAKLATNPTLSADNAAKVKKLRADGEAQHKAGNHDASMKALGEAKKLLGI
;
A
#
# COMPACT_ATOMS: atom_id res chain seq x y z
N MET A 1 39.36 46.65 -11.05
CA MET A 1 39.75 45.28 -11.43
C MET A 1 38.58 44.35 -11.16
N ARG A 2 38.06 43.73 -12.22
CA ARG A 2 37.27 42.48 -12.29
C ARG A 2 36.30 42.14 -11.15
N HIS A 3 35.01 42.23 -11.49
CA HIS A 3 33.99 41.24 -11.13
C HIS A 3 34.48 39.80 -11.36
N VAL A 4 33.78 38.86 -10.72
CA VAL A 4 33.81 37.39 -10.86
C VAL A 4 34.56 36.68 -9.74
N MET A 5 33.83 36.26 -8.70
CA MET A 5 33.93 34.87 -8.22
C MET A 5 32.67 34.49 -7.41
N THR A 6 31.67 34.03 -8.16
CA THR A 6 30.85 32.85 -7.85
C THR A 6 30.28 32.70 -6.43
N ARG A 7 29.00 33.06 -6.33
CA ARG A 7 28.01 32.46 -5.42
C ARG A 7 28.03 30.93 -5.58
N ALA A 8 28.85 30.24 -4.79
CA ALA A 8 28.75 28.80 -4.63
C ALA A 8 27.61 28.47 -3.66
N VAL A 9 26.36 28.75 -4.08
CA VAL A 9 25.22 28.06 -3.48
C VAL A 9 25.33 26.63 -3.99
N SER A 10 26.04 25.81 -3.23
CA SER A 10 26.22 24.39 -3.52
C SER A 10 24.87 23.71 -3.38
N TRP A 11 24.15 23.62 -4.50
CA TRP A 11 22.97 22.79 -4.66
C TRP A 11 23.40 21.33 -4.59
N SER A 12 23.42 20.75 -3.40
CA SER A 12 23.48 19.29 -3.21
C SER A 12 23.11 19.00 -1.77
N VAL A 13 21.83 18.71 -1.51
CA VAL A 13 21.32 17.46 -0.91
C VAL A 13 19.79 17.60 -0.83
N VAL A 14 19.08 17.26 -1.90
CA VAL A 14 17.67 16.83 -1.82
C VAL A 14 17.56 15.56 -2.66
N ALA A 15 18.00 14.44 -2.11
CA ALA A 15 17.89 13.14 -2.77
C ALA A 15 17.75 11.98 -1.77
N VAL A 16 17.06 12.20 -0.64
CA VAL A 16 16.70 11.11 0.28
C VAL A 16 15.26 11.32 0.76
N LEU A 17 14.28 11.07 -0.10
CA LEU A 17 12.86 10.99 0.31
C LEU A 17 12.01 10.05 -0.55
N LEU A 18 12.60 9.25 -1.45
CA LEU A 18 11.85 8.35 -2.35
C LEU A 18 11.83 6.87 -1.90
N GLY A 19 12.42 6.53 -0.76
CA GLY A 19 12.53 5.12 -0.30
C GLY A 19 11.61 4.71 0.84
N ALA A 20 10.91 5.64 1.50
CA ALA A 20 10.17 5.34 2.74
C ALA A 20 8.74 4.80 2.52
N SER A 21 8.21 4.88 1.31
CA SER A 21 6.83 4.49 1.00
C SER A 21 6.57 2.98 1.04
N GLY A 22 7.62 2.14 0.97
CA GLY A 22 7.48 0.68 1.09
C GLY A 22 7.28 0.20 2.54
N LEU A 23 8.01 0.81 3.48
CA LEU A 23 7.96 0.42 4.91
C LEU A 23 6.67 0.85 5.58
N ALA A 24 6.12 2.01 5.19
CA ALA A 24 4.85 2.50 5.73
C ALA A 24 3.65 1.61 5.37
N LEU A 25 3.75 0.84 4.27
CA LEU A 25 2.65 0.02 3.79
C LEU A 25 2.51 -1.30 4.57
N ALA A 26 3.61 -1.91 5.03
CA ALA A 26 3.58 -3.13 5.84
C ALA A 26 2.73 -2.97 7.12
N HIS A 27 2.77 -1.79 7.74
CA HIS A 27 1.98 -1.47 8.93
C HIS A 27 0.55 -0.96 8.64
N ASN A 28 0.14 -0.87 7.36
CA ASN A 28 -1.17 -0.33 6.96
C ASN A 28 -2.29 -1.38 6.86
N CYS A 29 -2.03 -2.65 7.22
CA CYS A 29 -2.95 -3.77 7.04
C CYS A 29 -4.40 -3.47 7.51
N PRO A 30 -4.65 -2.87 8.70
CA PRO A 30 -6.01 -2.55 9.16
C PRO A 30 -6.76 -1.58 8.25
N ASN A 31 -6.07 -0.64 7.62
CA ASN A 31 -6.70 0.33 6.72
C ASN A 31 -7.03 -0.32 5.37
N GLU A 32 -6.17 -1.19 4.84
CA GLU A 32 -6.47 -1.94 3.62
C GLU A 32 -7.64 -2.90 3.82
N MET A 33 -7.68 -3.58 4.97
CA MET A 33 -8.82 -4.39 5.40
C MET A 33 -10.12 -3.59 5.39
N LYS A 34 -10.12 -2.41 6.03
CA LYS A 34 -11.29 -1.50 6.03
C LYS A 34 -11.69 -1.05 4.64
N ALA A 35 -10.73 -0.75 3.76
CA ALA A 35 -11.02 -0.33 2.38
C ALA A 35 -11.68 -1.46 1.58
N ILE A 36 -11.20 -2.69 1.74
CA ILE A 36 -11.82 -3.90 1.15
C ILE A 36 -13.24 -4.09 1.69
N ASP A 37 -13.43 -3.99 3.00
CA ASP A 37 -14.75 -4.18 3.64
C ASP A 37 -15.74 -3.10 3.17
N ALA A 38 -15.30 -1.84 3.12
CA ALA A 38 -16.10 -0.73 2.62
C ALA A 38 -16.50 -0.95 1.15
N LYS A 39 -15.58 -1.40 0.30
CA LYS A 39 -15.87 -1.69 -1.11
C LYS A 39 -16.82 -2.89 -1.26
N LEU A 40 -16.68 -3.94 -0.45
CA LEU A 40 -17.61 -5.07 -0.44
C LEU A 40 -19.01 -4.65 0.00
N ALA A 41 -19.12 -3.73 0.96
CA ALA A 41 -20.40 -3.21 1.44
C ALA A 41 -21.18 -2.42 0.36
N THR A 42 -20.52 -1.93 -0.70
CA THR A 42 -21.20 -1.32 -1.84
C THR A 42 -21.81 -2.34 -2.81
N ASN A 43 -21.75 -3.65 -2.52
CA ASN A 43 -22.18 -4.74 -3.38
C ASN A 43 -21.63 -4.62 -4.82
N PRO A 44 -20.29 -4.59 -5.00
CA PRO A 44 -19.69 -4.41 -6.31
C PRO A 44 -20.01 -5.61 -7.19
N THR A 45 -20.22 -5.37 -8.49
CA THR A 45 -20.40 -6.44 -9.47
C THR A 45 -19.10 -7.23 -9.62
N LEU A 46 -19.11 -8.49 -9.17
CA LEU A 46 -18.00 -9.44 -9.27
C LEU A 46 -18.53 -10.76 -9.79
N SER A 47 -17.69 -11.53 -10.48
CA SER A 47 -17.98 -12.95 -10.71
C SER A 47 -18.02 -13.69 -9.37
N ALA A 48 -18.74 -14.81 -9.30
CA ALA A 48 -18.81 -15.64 -8.09
C ALA A 48 -17.41 -16.05 -7.60
N ASP A 49 -16.53 -16.42 -8.53
CA ASP A 49 -15.14 -16.80 -8.24
C ASP A 49 -14.34 -15.63 -7.65
N ASN A 50 -14.48 -14.43 -8.22
CA ASN A 50 -13.79 -13.25 -7.69
C ASN A 50 -14.33 -12.85 -6.32
N ALA A 51 -15.65 -12.94 -6.10
CA ALA A 51 -16.24 -12.67 -4.80
C ALA A 51 -15.75 -13.65 -3.72
N ALA A 52 -15.66 -14.94 -4.04
CA ALA A 52 -15.10 -15.94 -3.15
C ALA A 52 -13.61 -15.68 -2.87
N LYS A 53 -12.83 -15.36 -3.90
CA LYS A 53 -11.40 -15.06 -3.78
C LYS A 53 -11.13 -13.82 -2.95
N VAL A 54 -11.87 -12.73 -3.15
CA VAL A 54 -11.76 -11.50 -2.35
C VAL A 54 -12.05 -11.77 -0.88
N LYS A 55 -13.13 -12.49 -0.55
CA LYS A 55 -13.48 -12.84 0.83
C LYS A 55 -12.38 -13.67 1.49
N LYS A 56 -11.85 -14.67 0.78
CA LYS A 56 -10.74 -15.50 1.25
C LYS A 56 -9.49 -14.65 1.51
N LEU A 57 -9.05 -13.85 0.54
CA LEU A 57 -7.88 -13.00 0.66
C LEU A 57 -8.01 -11.97 1.81
N ARG A 58 -9.22 -11.44 2.03
CA ARG A 58 -9.51 -10.54 3.15
C ARG A 58 -9.40 -11.23 4.51
N ALA A 59 -9.89 -12.47 4.62
CA ALA A 59 -9.77 -13.27 5.84
C ALA A 59 -8.33 -13.73 6.08
N ASP A 60 -7.65 -14.20 5.04
CA ASP A 60 -6.24 -14.61 5.10
C ASP A 60 -5.37 -13.42 5.52
N GLY A 61 -5.58 -12.23 4.94
CA GLY A 61 -4.87 -11.02 5.32
C GLY A 61 -5.01 -10.68 6.80
N GLU A 62 -6.23 -10.77 7.35
CA GLU A 62 -6.46 -10.56 8.79
C GLU A 62 -5.77 -11.59 9.67
N ALA A 63 -5.81 -12.87 9.27
CA ALA A 63 -5.12 -13.93 10.00
C ALA A 63 -3.60 -13.71 10.01
N GLN A 64 -3.01 -13.34 8.87
CA GLN A 64 -1.59 -13.01 8.78
C GLN A 64 -1.24 -11.77 9.61
N HIS A 65 -2.09 -10.74 9.60
CA HIS A 65 -1.90 -9.56 10.45
C HIS A 65 -1.90 -9.93 11.94
N LYS A 66 -2.87 -10.73 12.40
CA LYS A 66 -2.95 -11.21 13.79
C LYS A 66 -1.76 -12.08 14.19
N ALA A 67 -1.16 -12.80 13.23
CA ALA A 67 0.03 -13.60 13.42
C ALA A 67 1.35 -12.79 13.35
N GLY A 68 1.29 -11.47 13.12
CA GLY A 68 2.48 -10.61 12.96
C GLY A 68 3.15 -10.70 11.58
N ASN A 69 2.59 -11.48 10.64
CA ASN A 69 3.11 -11.65 9.30
C ASN A 69 2.59 -10.55 8.35
N HIS A 70 3.06 -9.33 8.57
CA HIS A 70 2.57 -8.14 7.88
C HIS A 70 2.77 -8.15 6.37
N ASP A 71 3.89 -8.67 5.88
CA ASP A 71 4.16 -8.74 4.44
C ASP A 71 3.20 -9.70 3.72
N ALA A 72 2.95 -10.87 4.33
CA ALA A 72 1.97 -11.81 3.79
C ALA A 72 0.54 -11.25 3.83
N SER A 73 0.20 -10.52 4.90
CA SER A 73 -1.07 -9.80 5.00
C SER A 73 -1.22 -8.80 3.86
N MET A 74 -0.24 -7.90 3.68
CA MET A 74 -0.27 -6.88 2.63
C MET A 74 -0.33 -7.48 1.22
N LYS A 75 0.36 -8.60 0.97
CA LYS A 75 0.27 -9.32 -0.30
C LYS A 75 -1.15 -9.82 -0.56
N ALA A 76 -1.77 -10.48 0.41
CA ALA A 76 -3.13 -10.99 0.27
C ALA A 76 -4.15 -9.86 0.08
N LEU A 77 -4.07 -8.81 0.91
CA LEU A 77 -4.96 -7.65 0.83
C LEU A 77 -4.77 -6.89 -0.50
N GLY A 78 -3.54 -6.75 -0.99
CA GLY A 78 -3.25 -6.15 -2.29
C GLY A 78 -3.85 -6.93 -3.46
N GLU A 79 -3.86 -8.26 -3.40
CA GLU A 79 -4.55 -9.09 -4.39
C GLU A 79 -6.08 -8.93 -4.33
N ALA A 80 -6.66 -8.83 -3.13
CA ALA A 80 -8.09 -8.58 -2.96
C ALA A 80 -8.49 -7.23 -3.56
N LYS A 81 -7.70 -6.19 -3.30
CA LYS A 81 -7.90 -4.84 -3.84
C LYS A 81 -7.89 -4.81 -5.36
N LYS A 82 -6.93 -5.49 -6.00
CA LYS A 82 -6.88 -5.63 -7.47
C LYS A 82 -8.16 -6.24 -8.04
N LEU A 83 -8.71 -7.28 -7.41
CA LEU A 83 -9.97 -7.90 -7.83
C LEU A 83 -11.19 -7.00 -7.62
N LEU A 84 -11.12 -6.10 -6.65
CA LEU A 84 -12.14 -5.09 -6.34
C LEU A 84 -11.99 -3.79 -7.15
N GLY A 85 -10.89 -3.63 -7.90
CA GLY A 85 -10.58 -2.42 -8.65
C GLY A 85 -10.25 -1.21 -7.78
N ILE A 86 -9.62 -1.42 -6.62
CA ILE A 86 -9.18 -0.37 -5.67
C ILE A 86 -7.71 -0.53 -5.28
#